data_AF-A0AAV5Z271-F1
#
_entry.id   AF-A0AAV5Z271-F1
#
_cell.length_a   1.000
_cell.length_b   1.000
_cell.length_c   1.000
_cell.angle_alpha   90.00
_cell.angle_beta   90.00
_cell.angle_gamma   90.00
#
_symmetry.space_group_name_H-M   'P 1'
#
loop_
_entity.id
_entity.type
_entity.pdbx_description
1 polymer ?
#
loop_
_entity_poly.entity_id
_entity_poly.type
_entity_poly.pdbx_seq_one_letter_code
_entity_poly.pdbx_strand_id
1 'polypeptide(L)'
;MVLEFGMGVDVHGNEGTKAACRAVSDAIRHSSLPLFTEVRAKGGRMLVDVTVGVPDPGTVDVERVKKELPHGEVTVRPVAGGLRVPNADTIIACAAITVSVEYAG
;
A
#
# COMPACT_ATOMS: atom_id res chain seq x y z
N MET A 1 -14.86 7.37 -3.32
CA MET A 1 -13.56 6.75 -3.66
C MET A 1 -12.48 7.76 -3.34
N VAL A 2 -11.40 7.32 -2.71
CA VAL A 2 -10.21 8.12 -2.41
C VAL A 2 -9.01 7.43 -3.06
N LEU A 3 -8.07 8.23 -3.58
CA LEU A 3 -6.81 7.76 -4.14
C LEU A 3 -5.66 8.37 -3.34
N GLU A 4 -4.78 7.51 -2.86
CA GLU A 4 -3.59 7.89 -2.12
C GLU A 4 -2.36 7.30 -2.82
N PHE A 5 -1.27 8.05 -2.82
CA PHE A 5 -0.03 7.65 -3.49
C PHE A 5 1.13 7.86 -2.54
N GLY A 6 2.13 6.98 -2.62
CA GLY A 6 3.30 7.08 -1.78
C GLY A 6 4.53 6.43 -2.39
N MET A 7 5.68 6.77 -1.83
CA MET A 7 6.96 6.22 -2.21
C MET A 7 7.70 5.69 -0.99
N GLY A 8 8.42 4.58 -1.17
CA GLY A 8 9.22 3.98 -0.12
C GLY A 8 10.58 3.55 -0.66
N VAL A 9 11.61 3.73 0.16
CA VAL A 9 12.98 3.39 -0.20
C VAL A 9 13.56 2.48 0.86
N ASP A 10 14.15 1.36 0.49
CA ASP A 10 15.11 0.64 1.32
C ASP A 10 16.52 0.93 0.80
N VAL A 11 17.37 1.57 1.61
CA VAL A 11 18.63 2.19 1.14
C VAL A 11 19.81 1.20 1.11
N HIS A 12 19.79 0.18 1.95
CA HIS A 12 20.94 -0.71 2.17
C HIS A 12 20.57 -2.18 2.37
N GLY A 13 19.31 -2.57 2.19
CA GLY A 13 18.85 -3.93 2.50
C GLY A 13 18.53 -4.77 1.27
N ASN A 14 18.49 -4.17 0.08
CA ASN A 14 18.01 -4.82 -1.14
C ASN A 14 16.61 -5.47 -0.92
N GLU A 15 15.77 -4.90 -0.06
CA GLU A 15 14.57 -5.54 0.47
C GLU A 15 13.29 -4.90 -0.08
N GLY A 16 12.71 -5.52 -1.11
CA GLY A 16 11.48 -5.05 -1.77
C GLY A 16 10.29 -4.92 -0.83
N THR A 17 10.12 -5.86 0.11
CA THR A 17 9.07 -5.80 1.14
C THR A 17 9.17 -4.54 2.00
N LYS A 18 10.38 -4.19 2.44
CA LYS A 18 10.60 -3.01 3.28
C LYS A 18 10.35 -1.71 2.53
N ALA A 19 10.79 -1.64 1.26
CA ALA A 19 10.46 -0.51 0.40
C ALA A 19 8.94 -0.39 0.18
N ALA A 20 8.25 -1.51 -0.06
CA ALA A 20 6.79 -1.57 -0.22
C ALA A 20 6.03 -1.09 1.02
N CYS A 21 6.37 -1.59 2.21
CA CYS A 21 5.78 -1.14 3.48
C CYS A 21 5.96 0.37 3.67
N ARG A 22 7.15 0.90 3.36
CA ARG A 22 7.43 2.33 3.44
C ARG A 22 6.56 3.13 2.46
N ALA A 23 6.35 2.65 1.24
CA ALA A 23 5.50 3.32 0.25
C ALA A 23 4.03 3.37 0.68
N VAL A 24 3.52 2.28 1.28
CA VAL A 24 2.16 2.25 1.83
C VAL A 24 2.02 3.17 3.04
N SER A 25 2.97 3.11 3.98
CA SER A 25 3.00 4.02 5.14
C SER A 25 3.09 5.49 4.71
N ASP A 26 3.87 5.81 3.67
CA ASP A 26 3.93 7.16 3.13
C ASP A 26 2.57 7.60 2.59
N ALA A 27 1.93 6.79 1.74
CA ALA A 27 0.64 7.10 1.14
C ALA A 27 -0.46 7.46 2.18
N ILE A 28 -0.59 6.66 3.24
CA ILE A 28 -1.67 6.83 4.23
C ILE A 28 -1.40 7.90 5.28
N ARG A 29 -0.18 8.45 5.37
CA ARG A 29 0.15 9.51 6.34
C ARG A 29 -0.30 10.89 5.91
N HIS A 30 -0.53 11.08 4.62
CA HIS A 30 -0.93 12.38 4.05
C HIS A 30 -2.45 12.59 4.05
N SER A 31 -3.23 11.64 4.57
CA SER A 31 -4.69 11.67 4.52
C SER A 31 -5.30 11.07 5.78
N SER A 32 -6.50 11.55 6.15
CA SER A 32 -7.27 11.00 7.25
C SER A 32 -8.68 10.66 6.77
N LEU A 33 -9.13 9.44 7.04
CA LEU A 33 -10.45 8.94 6.67
C LEU A 33 -11.25 8.61 7.93
N PRO A 34 -11.77 9.63 8.67
CA PRO A 34 -12.51 9.42 9.92
C PRO A 34 -13.84 8.67 9.73
N LEU A 35 -14.26 8.42 8.49
CA LEU A 35 -15.56 7.88 8.11
C LEU A 35 -15.71 6.36 8.34
N PHE A 36 -14.65 5.63 8.72
CA PHE A 36 -14.70 4.16 8.82
C PHE A 36 -15.80 3.65 9.77
N THR A 37 -15.93 4.27 10.95
CA THR A 37 -16.94 3.89 11.94
C THR A 37 -18.37 4.12 11.43
N GLU A 38 -18.60 5.26 10.77
CA GLU A 38 -19.91 5.60 10.20
C GLU A 38 -20.29 4.69 9.03
N VAL A 39 -19.33 4.37 8.17
CA VAL A 39 -19.52 3.44 7.04
C VAL A 39 -19.98 2.08 7.56
N ARG A 40 -19.29 1.51 8.56
CA ARG A 40 -19.70 0.23 9.16
C ARG A 40 -21.05 0.31 9.86
N ALA A 41 -21.34 1.40 10.57
CA ALA A 41 -22.62 1.57 11.26
C ALA A 41 -23.81 1.58 10.28
N LYS A 42 -23.59 2.04 9.04
CA LYS A 42 -24.58 2.04 7.96
C LYS A 42 -24.56 0.75 7.10
N GLY A 43 -23.88 -0.30 7.56
CA GLY A 43 -23.79 -1.58 6.85
C GLY A 43 -22.85 -1.56 5.63
N GLY A 44 -22.01 -0.53 5.51
CA GLY A 44 -21.03 -0.41 4.44
C GLY A 44 -19.72 -1.16 4.75
N ARG A 45 -19.06 -1.63 3.69
CA ARG A 45 -17.74 -2.26 3.69
C ARG A 45 -16.73 -1.30 3.07
N MET A 46 -15.57 -1.15 3.70
CA MET A 46 -14.48 -0.36 3.13
C MET A 46 -13.48 -1.29 2.46
N LEU A 47 -13.30 -1.12 1.16
CA LEU A 47 -12.36 -1.90 0.36
C LEU A 47 -11.10 -1.06 0.12
N VAL A 48 -9.93 -1.68 0.29
CA VAL A 48 -8.63 -1.03 0.14
C VAL A 48 -7.79 -1.84 -0.84
N ASP A 49 -7.66 -1.31 -2.06
CA ASP A 49 -6.86 -1.92 -3.12
C ASP A 49 -5.51 -1.21 -3.21
N VAL A 50 -4.45 -1.94 -2.91
CA VAL A 50 -3.07 -1.47 -2.96
C VAL A 50 -2.36 -2.08 -4.16
N THR A 51 -1.86 -1.23 -5.05
CA THR A 51 -0.89 -1.63 -6.08
C THR A 51 0.48 -1.12 -5.70
N VAL A 52 1.48 -2.01 -5.63
CA VAL A 52 2.87 -1.64 -5.31
C VAL A 52 3.77 -1.94 -6.50
N GLY A 53 4.34 -0.90 -7.11
CA GLY A 53 5.37 -1.02 -8.13
C GLY A 53 6.76 -1.18 -7.50
N VAL A 54 7.44 -2.30 -7.76
CA VAL A 54 8.77 -2.63 -7.23
C VAL A 54 9.54 -3.51 -8.24
N PRO A 55 10.89 -3.49 -8.28
CA PRO A 55 11.64 -4.22 -9.31
C PRO A 55 11.40 -5.74 -9.35
N ASP A 56 11.32 -6.39 -8.17
CA ASP A 56 11.17 -7.85 -8.03
C ASP A 56 9.89 -8.18 -7.24
N PRO A 57 8.69 -8.00 -7.83
CA PRO A 57 7.42 -8.08 -7.11
C PRO A 57 7.15 -9.43 -6.46
N GLY A 58 7.68 -10.53 -7.03
CA GLY A 58 7.54 -11.88 -6.46
C GLY A 58 8.25 -12.07 -5.11
N THR A 59 9.11 -11.14 -4.70
CA THR A 59 9.82 -11.17 -3.41
C THR A 59 9.09 -10.43 -2.28
N VAL A 60 7.97 -9.76 -2.60
CA VAL A 60 7.23 -8.96 -1.64
C VAL A 60 6.38 -9.85 -0.73
N ASP A 61 6.58 -9.72 0.57
CA ASP A 61 5.68 -10.29 1.58
C ASP A 61 4.39 -9.44 1.65
N VAL A 62 3.37 -9.92 0.94
CA VAL A 62 2.04 -9.29 0.86
C VAL A 62 1.40 -9.14 2.23
N GLU A 63 1.55 -10.11 3.13
CA GLU A 63 0.93 -10.05 4.45
C GLU A 63 1.59 -9.02 5.35
N ARG A 64 2.90 -8.82 5.20
CA ARG A 64 3.60 -7.72 5.88
C ARG A 64 3.18 -6.35 5.35
N VAL A 65 2.97 -6.19 4.05
CA VAL A 65 2.46 -4.94 3.47
C VAL A 65 1.03 -4.65 3.93
N LYS A 66 0.15 -5.67 3.98
CA LYS A 66 -1.23 -5.51 4.48
C LYS A 66 -1.29 -4.95 5.89
N LYS A 67 -0.35 -5.32 6.76
CA LYS A 67 -0.30 -4.87 8.17
C LYS A 67 -0.01 -3.38 8.34
N GLU A 68 0.47 -2.69 7.30
CA GLU A 68 0.62 -1.23 7.32
C GLU A 68 -0.73 -0.49 7.30
N LEU A 69 -1.80 -1.16 6.85
CA LEU A 69 -3.14 -0.58 6.75
C LEU A 69 -3.98 -0.95 7.97
N PRO A 70 -4.41 0.02 8.79
CA PRO A 70 -5.09 -0.26 10.06
C PRO A 70 -6.54 -0.72 9.88
N HIS A 71 -7.16 -0.44 8.72
CA HIS A 71 -8.59 -0.59 8.50
C HIS A 71 -8.91 -1.03 7.07
N GLY A 72 -10.11 -1.62 6.90
CA GLY A 72 -10.64 -2.04 5.60
C GLY A 72 -10.33 -3.49 5.22
N GLU A 73 -11.01 -3.96 4.17
CA GLU A 73 -10.73 -5.22 3.50
C GLU A 73 -9.59 -4.98 2.49
N VAL A 74 -8.38 -5.39 2.85
CA VAL A 74 -7.16 -5.02 2.12
C VAL A 74 -6.77 -6.10 1.09
N THR A 75 -6.61 -5.66 -0.15
CA THR A 75 -5.97 -6.43 -1.22
C THR A 75 -4.68 -5.75 -1.65
N VAL A 76 -3.56 -6.49 -1.67
CA VAL A 76 -2.26 -5.97 -2.12
C VAL A 76 -1.82 -6.71 -3.37
N ARG A 77 -1.39 -5.95 -4.38
CA ARG A 77 -0.93 -6.43 -5.68
C ARG A 77 0.45 -5.85 -5.97
N PRO A 78 1.54 -6.57 -5.65
CA PRO A 78 2.87 -6.22 -6.13
C PRO A 78 2.93 -6.40 -7.64
N VAL A 79 3.50 -5.41 -8.34
CA VAL A 79 3.71 -5.41 -9.79
C VAL A 79 5.12 -4.94 -10.10
N ALA A 80 5.63 -5.31 -11.27
CA ALA A 80 6.93 -4.83 -11.73
C ALA A 80 6.90 -3.30 -11.92
N GLY A 81 7.91 -2.60 -11.38
CA GLY A 81 8.01 -1.14 -11.44
C GLY A 81 9.09 -0.61 -10.49
N GLY A 82 8.91 0.60 -9.97
CA GLY A 82 9.85 1.19 -9.02
C GLY A 82 11.26 1.38 -9.60
N LEU A 83 12.29 1.27 -8.75
CA LEU A 83 13.68 1.36 -9.19
C LEU A 83 14.61 0.50 -8.32
N ARG A 84 15.45 -0.29 -8.99
CA ARG A 84 16.67 -0.87 -8.41
C ARG A 84 17.82 0.06 -8.76
N VAL A 85 18.39 0.73 -7.76
CA VAL A 85 19.45 1.72 -8.03
C VAL A 85 20.71 0.98 -8.48
N PRO A 86 21.32 1.34 -9.62
CA PRO A 86 22.55 0.70 -10.07
C PRO A 86 23.69 0.89 -9.07
N ASN A 87 24.49 -0.17 -8.86
CA ASN A 87 25.66 -0.17 -7.98
C ASN A 87 25.36 0.17 -6.50
N ALA A 88 24.13 -0.05 -6.04
CA ALA A 88 23.73 0.11 -4.64
C ALA A 88 22.70 -0.94 -4.23
N ASP A 89 22.59 -1.20 -2.94
CA ASP A 89 21.55 -2.08 -2.36
C ASP A 89 20.23 -1.33 -2.13
N THR A 90 19.99 -0.29 -2.91
CA THR A 90 18.82 0.58 -2.77
C THR A 90 17.66 0.11 -3.66
N ILE A 91 16.51 -0.12 -3.05
CA ILE A 91 15.23 -0.40 -3.72
C ILE A 91 14.25 0.73 -3.46
N ILE A 92 13.65 1.24 -4.52
CA ILE A 92 12.56 2.22 -4.48
C ILE A 92 11.29 1.53 -4.95
N ALA A 93 10.22 1.68 -4.17
CA ALA A 93 8.87 1.23 -4.48
C ALA A 93 7.91 2.42 -4.52
N CYS A 94 6.89 2.33 -5.36
CA CYS A 94 5.76 3.26 -5.40
C CYS A 94 4.48 2.53 -5.03
N ALA A 95 3.57 3.17 -4.30
CA ALA A 95 2.27 2.63 -3.95
C ALA A 95 1.16 3.53 -4.51
N ALA A 96 0.11 2.90 -5.04
CA ALA A 96 -1.18 3.51 -5.33
C ALA A 96 -2.25 2.77 -4.54
N ILE A 97 -2.99 3.49 -3.71
CA ILE A 97 -4.02 2.94 -2.82
C ILE A 97 -5.36 3.53 -3.23
N THR A 98 -6.32 2.66 -3.53
CA THR A 98 -7.70 3.04 -3.77
C THR A 98 -8.55 2.62 -2.59
N VAL A 99 -9.24 3.57 -1.98
CA VAL A 99 -10.22 3.30 -0.92
C VAL A 99 -11.62 3.53 -1.47
N SER A 100 -12.47 2.52 -1.39
CA SER A 100 -13.87 2.58 -1.81
C SER A 100 -14.81 2.04 -0.73
N VAL A 101 -16.10 2.37 -0.85
CA VAL A 101 -17.14 1.92 0.06
C VAL A 101 -18.22 1.23 -0.74
N GLU A 102 -18.62 0.05 -0.29
CA GLU A 102 -19.73 -0.72 -0.85
C GLU A 102 -20.79 -0.92 0.21
N TYR A 103 -22.07 -0.75 -0.13
CA TYR A 103 -23.20 -1.02 0.76
C TYR A 103 -23.93 -2.27 0.29
N ALA A 104 -24.35 -3.13 1.21
CA ALA A 104 -25.33 -4.17 0.88
C ALA A 104 -26.65 -3.46 0.53
N GLY A 105 -27.16 -3.71 -0.67
CA GLY A 105 -28.42 -3.13 -1.17
C GLY A 105 -29.64 -3.56 -0.38
#